data_AF-A0A2R4XLG4-F1
#
_entry.id   AF-A0A2R4XLG4-F1
#
_cell.length_a   1.000
_cell.length_b   1.000
_cell.length_c   1.000
_cell.angle_alpha   90.00
_cell.angle_beta   90.00
_cell.angle_gamma   90.00
#
_symmetry.space_group_name_H-M   'P 1'
#
loop_
_entity.id
_entity.type
_entity.pdbx_description
1 polymer ?
#
loop_
_entity_poly.entity_id
_entity_poly.type
_entity_poly.pdbx_seq_one_letter_code
_entity_poly.pdbx_strand_id
1 'polypeptide(L)'
;MKFSLPLKILMAGSALVIGAVVHAQTATTAVELFVVDSCKPAAQGGRCALGLVQVPPGVTPPANVQTSCAPGWIVHFTAEQGTVEQGGINRGASLVCGYQDAEAALRAAIQACNERTFVRCDSASQIAAHWARWDGGSLTGQPPTSVAVTVDTVPGALSCSSSLPITESAQCPPAAAVQLRSAGLR
;
A
#
# COMPACT_ATOMS: atom_id res chain seq x y z
N MET A 1 -11.69 -57.60 -66.10
CA MET A 1 -10.89 -56.41 -66.46
C MET A 1 -10.94 -55.45 -65.28
N LYS A 2 -9.80 -55.26 -64.61
CA LYS A 2 -9.64 -54.50 -63.36
C LYS A 2 -9.26 -53.07 -63.74
N PHE A 3 -10.14 -52.10 -63.51
CA PHE A 3 -9.88 -50.69 -63.77
C PHE A 3 -9.15 -50.06 -62.57
N SER A 4 -7.99 -49.47 -62.87
CA SER A 4 -7.16 -48.69 -61.98
C SER A 4 -7.47 -47.20 -62.20
N LEU A 5 -7.65 -46.44 -61.12
CA LEU A 5 -7.71 -44.97 -61.13
C LEU A 5 -6.91 -44.44 -59.93
N PRO A 6 -5.96 -43.51 -60.12
CA PRO A 6 -5.21 -42.92 -59.02
C PRO A 6 -5.94 -41.70 -58.42
N LEU A 7 -6.07 -41.74 -57.10
CA LEU A 7 -6.48 -40.65 -56.22
C LEU A 7 -5.33 -39.64 -56.10
N LYS A 8 -5.54 -38.37 -56.51
CA LYS A 8 -4.67 -37.25 -56.15
C LYS A 8 -5.50 -36.16 -55.47
N ILE A 9 -5.47 -36.17 -54.14
CA ILE A 9 -5.96 -35.12 -53.26
C ILE A 9 -4.87 -34.05 -53.20
N LEU A 10 -5.14 -32.85 -53.71
CA LEU A 10 -4.29 -31.68 -53.48
C LEU A 10 -4.71 -31.06 -52.13
N MET A 11 -3.86 -31.18 -51.12
CA MET A 11 -4.05 -30.54 -49.82
C MET A 11 -3.65 -29.06 -49.90
N ALA A 12 -4.57 -28.17 -49.57
CA ALA A 12 -4.29 -26.76 -49.29
C ALA A 12 -3.69 -26.66 -47.87
N GLY A 13 -2.38 -26.43 -47.79
CA GLY A 13 -1.67 -26.19 -46.53
C GLY A 13 -1.86 -24.74 -46.08
N SER A 14 -2.79 -24.49 -45.16
CA SER A 14 -2.85 -23.25 -44.41
C SER A 14 -1.76 -23.26 -43.32
N ALA A 15 -0.69 -22.52 -43.52
CA ALA A 15 0.32 -22.29 -42.50
C ALA A 15 -0.23 -21.32 -41.44
N LEU A 16 -0.59 -21.86 -40.27
CA LEU A 16 -0.98 -21.10 -39.10
C LEU A 16 0.29 -20.60 -38.40
N VAL A 17 0.59 -19.30 -38.51
CA VAL A 17 1.69 -18.67 -37.75
C VAL A 17 1.18 -18.40 -36.34
N ILE A 18 1.52 -19.27 -35.39
CA ILE A 18 1.29 -19.04 -33.97
C ILE A 18 2.36 -18.05 -33.49
N GLY A 19 2.00 -16.76 -33.43
CA GLY A 19 2.80 -15.75 -32.76
C GLY A 19 2.78 -16.02 -31.25
N ALA A 20 3.88 -16.53 -30.71
CA ALA A 20 4.07 -16.64 -29.28
C ALA A 20 4.20 -15.23 -28.67
N VAL A 21 3.13 -14.77 -28.02
CA VAL A 21 3.21 -13.62 -27.09
C VAL A 21 4.03 -14.04 -25.88
N VAL A 22 5.32 -13.70 -25.91
CA VAL A 22 6.20 -13.76 -24.75
C VAL A 22 5.71 -12.71 -23.76
N HIS A 23 4.87 -13.13 -22.81
CA HIS A 23 4.61 -12.32 -21.63
C HIS A 23 5.89 -12.31 -20.80
N ALA A 24 6.60 -11.18 -20.82
CA ALA A 24 7.70 -10.93 -19.91
C ALA A 24 7.14 -10.98 -18.48
N GLN A 25 7.30 -12.12 -17.80
CA GLN A 25 7.07 -12.24 -16.38
C GLN A 25 8.20 -11.45 -15.70
N THR A 26 7.92 -10.21 -15.31
CA THR A 26 8.74 -9.52 -14.33
C THR A 26 8.73 -10.37 -13.07
N ALA A 27 9.84 -11.07 -12.80
CA ALA A 27 10.03 -11.80 -11.56
C ALA A 27 9.99 -10.77 -10.42
N THR A 28 8.86 -10.67 -9.73
CA THR A 28 8.76 -9.93 -8.48
C THR A 28 9.65 -10.67 -7.49
N THR A 29 10.74 -10.03 -7.08
CA THR A 29 11.55 -10.52 -5.97
C THR A 29 10.64 -10.54 -4.75
N ALA A 30 10.33 -11.73 -4.25
CA ALA A 30 9.54 -11.90 -3.04
C ALA A 30 10.25 -11.20 -1.87
N VAL A 31 9.50 -10.46 -1.06
CA VAL A 31 10.01 -9.78 0.14
C VAL A 31 9.10 -10.01 1.33
N GLU A 32 9.68 -9.98 2.52
CA GLU A 32 8.92 -9.86 3.76
C GLU A 32 8.80 -8.37 4.11
N LEU A 33 7.61 -7.96 4.50
CA LEU A 33 7.31 -6.56 4.79
C LEU A 33 6.92 -6.39 6.26
N PHE A 34 7.47 -5.36 6.88
CA PHE A 34 7.27 -5.06 8.28
C PHE A 34 6.87 -3.60 8.47
N VAL A 35 5.94 -3.37 9.40
CA VAL A 35 5.70 -2.03 9.95
C VAL A 35 6.71 -1.79 11.06
N VAL A 36 7.43 -0.68 10.98
CA VAL A 36 8.46 -0.32 11.96
C VAL A 36 8.22 1.08 12.50
N ASP A 37 8.74 1.35 13.70
CA ASP A 37 8.79 2.70 14.27
C ASP A 37 10.20 3.30 14.20
N SER A 38 10.39 4.36 13.43
CA SER A 38 11.65 5.08 13.31
C SER A 38 11.66 6.31 14.22
N CYS A 39 12.29 6.18 15.39
CA CYS A 39 12.40 7.27 16.35
C CYS A 39 13.69 8.07 16.19
N LYS A 40 13.56 9.41 16.10
CA LYS A 40 14.70 10.31 16.27
C LYS A 40 15.18 10.30 17.73
N PRO A 41 16.50 10.44 17.98
CA PRO A 41 17.01 10.57 19.33
C PRO A 41 16.30 11.68 20.12
N ALA A 42 16.13 11.50 21.43
CA ALA A 42 15.47 12.50 22.29
C ALA A 42 16.12 13.89 22.17
N ALA A 43 17.45 13.95 22.00
CA ALA A 43 18.20 15.18 21.77
C ALA A 43 17.83 15.92 20.46
N GLN A 44 17.15 15.26 19.53
CA GLN A 44 16.65 15.81 18.26
C GLN A 44 15.12 15.98 18.27
N GLY A 45 14.50 16.02 19.45
CA GLY A 45 13.06 16.19 19.62
C GLY A 45 12.24 14.90 19.71
N GLY A 46 12.88 13.72 19.78
CA GLY A 46 12.26 12.47 20.26
C GLY A 46 11.04 11.96 19.48
N ARG A 47 10.90 12.31 18.20
CA ARG A 47 9.72 11.94 17.40
C ARG A 47 9.90 10.60 16.70
N CYS A 48 8.92 9.73 16.91
CA CYS A 48 8.74 8.43 16.29
C CYS A 48 7.85 8.57 15.05
N ALA A 49 8.13 7.79 14.01
CA ALA A 49 7.40 7.79 12.75
C ALA A 49 7.24 6.37 12.23
N LEU A 50 6.01 6.02 11.84
CA LEU A 50 5.72 4.71 11.29
C LEU A 50 6.16 4.64 9.83
N GLY A 51 6.77 3.52 9.46
CA GLY A 51 7.20 3.25 8.11
C GLY A 51 7.16 1.76 7.79
N LEU A 52 7.50 1.45 6.54
CA LEU A 52 7.54 0.11 6.00
C LEU A 52 8.99 -0.29 5.72
N VAL A 53 9.39 -1.48 6.16
CA VAL A 53 10.71 -2.05 5.81
C VAL A 53 10.49 -3.35 5.08
N GLN A 54 11.13 -3.48 3.92
CA GLN A 54 11.14 -4.69 3.11
C GLN A 54 12.49 -5.39 3.24
N VAL A 55 12.49 -6.65 3.65
CA VAL A 55 13.72 -7.46 3.77
C VAL A 55 13.61 -8.71 2.90
N PRO A 56 14.74 -9.29 2.47
CA PRO A 56 14.72 -10.58 1.81
C PRO A 56 14.16 -11.66 2.76
N PRO A 57 13.47 -12.69 2.24
CA PRO A 57 12.93 -13.77 3.08
C PRO A 57 14.01 -14.41 3.95
N GLY A 58 13.71 -14.58 5.24
CA GLY A 58 14.61 -15.22 6.20
C GLY A 58 15.74 -14.32 6.71
N VAL A 59 15.77 -13.05 6.33
CA VAL A 59 16.65 -12.05 6.93
C VAL A 59 15.98 -11.45 8.16
N THR A 60 16.72 -11.39 9.27
CA THR A 60 16.20 -10.82 10.53
C THR A 60 15.75 -9.37 10.31
N PRO A 61 14.50 -9.03 10.69
CA PRO A 61 14.01 -7.67 10.53
C PRO A 61 14.61 -6.72 11.59
N PRO A 62 14.43 -5.40 11.43
CA PRO A 62 14.86 -4.41 12.43
C PRO A 62 14.29 -4.67 13.84
N ALA A 63 14.96 -4.19 14.88
CA ALA A 63 14.51 -4.40 16.27
C ALA A 63 13.21 -3.65 16.64
N ASN A 64 12.81 -2.67 15.84
CA ASN A 64 11.70 -1.75 16.04
C ASN A 64 10.43 -2.16 15.27
N VAL A 65 10.28 -3.45 14.97
CA VAL A 65 9.09 -4.01 14.29
C VAL A 65 7.86 -3.93 15.19
N GLN A 66 6.79 -3.37 14.65
CA GLN A 66 5.47 -3.33 15.24
C GLN A 66 4.62 -4.53 14.78
N THR A 67 4.70 -4.87 13.49
CA THR A 67 3.97 -6.01 12.93
C THR A 67 4.60 -6.49 11.62
N SER A 68 4.38 -7.75 11.27
CA SER A 68 4.66 -8.28 9.93
C SER A 68 3.43 -8.18 9.05
N CYS A 69 3.64 -7.96 7.75
CA CYS A 69 2.57 -7.75 6.79
C CYS A 69 2.37 -8.98 5.91
N ALA A 70 1.11 -9.40 5.77
CA ALA A 70 0.69 -10.25 4.66
C ALA A 70 0.45 -9.39 3.40
N PRO A 71 0.51 -9.97 2.19
CA PRO A 71 0.07 -9.29 0.97
C PRO A 71 -1.38 -8.79 1.09
N GLY A 72 -1.66 -7.62 0.53
CA GLY A 72 -2.94 -6.93 0.65
C GLY A 72 -2.80 -5.42 0.67
N TRP A 73 -3.86 -4.74 1.08
CA TRP A 73 -3.91 -3.31 1.29
C TRP A 73 -3.09 -2.91 2.51
N ILE A 74 -2.29 -1.86 2.29
CA ILE A 74 -1.50 -1.17 3.28
C ILE A 74 -2.05 0.25 3.39
N VAL A 75 -2.18 0.75 4.62
CA VAL A 75 -2.67 2.11 4.89
C VAL A 75 -1.76 2.76 5.92
N HIS A 76 -1.33 3.97 5.62
CA HIS A 76 -0.75 4.90 6.59
C HIS A 76 -1.73 6.07 6.77
N PHE A 77 -2.19 6.27 8.01
CA PHE A 77 -3.16 7.31 8.36
C PHE A 77 -2.57 8.22 9.43
N THR A 78 -2.65 9.53 9.21
CA THR A 78 -2.24 10.55 10.17
C THR A 78 -3.37 11.56 10.39
N ALA A 79 -3.40 12.12 11.59
CA ALA A 79 -4.40 13.07 12.01
C ALA A 79 -3.76 14.15 12.88
N GLU A 80 -4.21 15.39 12.75
CA GLU A 80 -3.72 16.53 13.53
C GLU A 80 -4.88 17.24 14.23
N GLN A 81 -4.73 17.48 15.53
CA GLN A 81 -5.76 18.08 16.37
C GLN A 81 -5.19 19.14 17.32
N GLY A 82 -5.63 20.39 17.13
CA GLY A 82 -5.41 21.49 18.07
C GLY A 82 -3.93 21.72 18.44
N THR A 83 -3.71 22.38 19.57
CA THR A 83 -2.37 22.64 20.12
C THR A 83 -2.24 22.10 21.54
N VAL A 84 -1.07 21.58 21.90
CA VAL A 84 -0.75 21.19 23.29
C VAL A 84 -0.42 22.42 24.14
N GLU A 85 -0.62 22.33 25.46
CA GLU A 85 -0.41 23.43 26.42
C GLU A 85 1.00 24.04 26.36
N GLN A 86 2.02 23.27 25.93
CA GLN A 86 3.40 23.75 25.79
C GLN A 86 3.78 24.20 24.36
N GLY A 87 2.79 24.35 23.48
CA GLY A 87 3.01 24.64 22.07
C GLY A 87 3.35 23.39 21.24
N GLY A 88 2.84 23.34 20.02
CA GLY A 88 2.91 22.16 19.15
C GLY A 88 1.52 21.58 18.87
N ILE A 89 1.41 20.70 17.87
CA ILE A 89 0.14 20.12 17.41
C ILE A 89 0.04 18.69 17.92
N ASN A 90 -1.12 18.28 18.45
CA ASN A 90 -1.34 16.86 18.75
C ASN A 90 -1.49 16.10 17.45
N ARG A 91 -0.70 15.05 17.28
CA ARG A 91 -0.73 14.23 16.08
C ARG A 91 -0.98 12.77 16.45
N GLY A 92 -1.89 12.16 15.72
CA GLY A 92 -2.08 10.71 15.71
C GLY A 92 -1.53 10.11 14.42
N ALA A 93 -0.99 8.90 14.50
CA ALA A 93 -0.56 8.14 13.33
C ALA A 93 -0.82 6.65 13.54
N SER A 94 -1.12 5.95 12.44
CA SER A 94 -1.24 4.50 12.40
C SER A 94 -0.81 3.98 11.05
N LEU A 95 -0.26 2.76 11.04
CA LEU A 95 0.10 2.06 9.82
C LEU A 95 -0.34 0.60 9.97
N VAL A 96 -1.16 0.14 9.04
CA VAL A 96 -1.74 -1.21 9.01
C VAL A 96 -1.51 -1.86 7.65
N CYS A 97 -1.50 -3.19 7.60
CA CYS A 97 -1.25 -3.95 6.38
C CYS A 97 -1.91 -5.33 6.45
N GLY A 98 -1.99 -6.02 5.31
CA GLY A 98 -2.50 -7.41 5.22
C GLY A 98 -4.02 -7.53 5.02
N TYR A 99 -4.69 -6.45 4.63
CA TYR A 99 -6.14 -6.44 4.41
C TYR A 99 -6.49 -6.79 2.97
N GLN A 100 -7.51 -7.62 2.74
CA GLN A 100 -7.92 -7.98 1.37
C GLN A 100 -8.75 -6.88 0.69
N ASP A 101 -9.33 -5.98 1.47
CA ASP A 101 -10.22 -4.91 1.03
C ASP A 101 -9.69 -3.54 1.47
N ALA A 102 -9.79 -2.53 0.59
CA ALA A 102 -9.27 -1.19 0.84
C ALA A 102 -10.04 -0.47 1.94
N GLU A 103 -11.36 -0.59 1.95
CA GLU A 103 -12.22 0.08 2.92
C GLU A 103 -12.01 -0.51 4.32
N ALA A 104 -11.91 -1.84 4.43
CA ALA A 104 -11.56 -2.53 5.67
C ALA A 104 -10.19 -2.08 6.21
N ALA A 105 -9.19 -1.93 5.33
CA ALA A 105 -7.87 -1.44 5.70
C ALA A 105 -7.91 0.00 6.22
N LEU A 106 -8.64 0.88 5.53
CA LEU A 106 -8.80 2.29 5.91
C LEU A 106 -9.51 2.42 7.26
N ARG A 107 -10.59 1.66 7.48
CA ARG A 107 -11.31 1.61 8.75
C ARG A 107 -10.42 1.13 9.89
N ALA A 108 -9.64 0.08 9.65
CA ALA A 108 -8.69 -0.44 10.63
C ALA A 108 -7.58 0.56 10.96
N ALA A 109 -7.09 1.33 9.99
CA ALA A 109 -6.12 2.39 10.23
C ALA A 109 -6.72 3.50 11.10
N ILE A 110 -7.91 3.99 10.78
CA ILE A 110 -8.59 5.02 11.58
C ILE A 110 -8.79 4.54 13.02
N GLN A 111 -9.25 3.31 13.21
CA GLN A 111 -9.41 2.69 14.53
C GLN A 111 -8.07 2.58 15.27
N ALA A 112 -7.03 2.05 14.61
CA ALA A 112 -5.71 1.94 15.21
C ALA A 112 -5.11 3.31 15.59
N CYS A 113 -5.42 4.36 14.83
CA CYS A 113 -5.03 5.73 15.16
C CYS A 113 -5.72 6.21 16.45
N ASN A 114 -7.02 5.95 16.59
CA ASN A 114 -7.78 6.29 17.79
C ASN A 114 -7.31 5.51 19.03
N GLU A 115 -6.88 4.26 18.87
CA GLU A 115 -6.44 3.39 19.98
C GLU A 115 -5.01 3.71 20.44
N ARG A 116 -4.12 4.09 19.51
CA ARG A 116 -2.69 4.28 19.81
C ARG A 116 -2.33 5.71 20.20
N THR A 117 -3.26 6.64 20.04
CA THR A 117 -2.97 8.07 20.17
C THR A 117 -3.99 8.73 21.08
N PHE A 118 -3.59 9.82 21.72
CA PHE A 118 -4.52 10.63 22.53
C PHE A 118 -5.42 11.53 21.66
N VAL A 119 -5.35 11.38 20.33
CA VAL A 119 -6.14 12.14 19.36
C VAL A 119 -7.31 11.29 18.90
N ARG A 120 -8.50 11.89 18.87
CA ARG A 120 -9.64 11.38 18.12
C ARG A 120 -9.40 11.64 16.64
N CYS A 121 -8.72 10.70 15.99
CA CYS A 121 -8.32 10.78 14.59
C CYS A 121 -9.53 10.84 13.64
N ASP A 122 -10.66 10.28 14.07
CA ASP A 122 -11.95 10.34 13.37
C ASP A 122 -12.65 11.70 13.43
N SER A 123 -12.17 12.61 14.28
CA SER A 123 -12.70 13.97 14.44
C SER A 123 -11.59 15.03 14.45
N ALA A 124 -10.44 14.72 13.85
CA ALA A 124 -9.29 15.61 13.82
C ALA A 124 -9.49 16.80 12.86
N SER A 125 -8.86 17.92 13.17
CA SER A 125 -8.93 19.13 12.34
C SER A 125 -8.33 18.96 10.94
N GLN A 126 -7.33 18.09 10.80
CA GLN A 126 -6.69 17.71 9.55
C GLN A 126 -6.39 16.22 9.55
N ILE A 127 -6.51 15.57 8.40
CA ILE A 127 -6.14 14.19 8.18
C ILE A 127 -5.28 14.05 6.93
N ALA A 128 -4.43 13.02 6.91
CA ALA A 128 -3.81 12.53 5.70
C ALA A 128 -3.82 11.00 5.70
N ALA A 129 -4.18 10.42 4.55
CA ALA A 129 -4.22 8.99 4.36
C ALA A 129 -3.47 8.65 3.06
N HIS A 130 -2.64 7.62 3.14
CA HIS A 130 -1.94 7.02 1.99
C HIS A 130 -2.22 5.53 2.01
N TRP A 131 -2.69 4.97 0.90
CA TRP A 131 -2.99 3.54 0.83
C TRP A 131 -2.64 2.95 -0.53
N ALA A 132 -2.19 1.70 -0.52
CA ALA A 132 -1.78 0.99 -1.73
C ALA A 132 -2.05 -0.50 -1.57
N ARG A 133 -2.23 -1.19 -2.70
CA ARG A 133 -2.28 -2.65 -2.72
C ARG A 133 -0.88 -3.19 -2.95
N TRP A 134 -0.42 -4.04 -2.05
CA TRP A 134 0.85 -4.74 -2.15
C TRP A 134 0.62 -6.23 -2.43
N ASP A 135 1.41 -6.77 -3.35
CA ASP A 135 1.27 -8.13 -3.88
C ASP A 135 2.28 -9.14 -3.31
N GLY A 136 3.17 -8.70 -2.41
CA GLY A 136 4.27 -9.53 -1.90
C GLY A 136 5.62 -9.26 -2.56
N GLY A 137 5.66 -8.42 -3.61
CA GLY A 137 6.88 -8.02 -4.31
C GLY A 137 7.59 -6.81 -3.68
N SER A 138 8.69 -6.37 -4.29
CA SER A 138 9.37 -5.15 -3.84
C SER A 138 8.46 -3.93 -3.94
N LEU A 139 8.36 -3.16 -2.85
CA LEU A 139 7.50 -1.96 -2.78
C LEU A 139 7.95 -0.85 -3.73
N THR A 140 9.26 -0.68 -3.94
CA THR A 140 9.82 0.46 -4.69
C THR A 140 10.49 0.02 -5.99
N GLY A 141 10.43 -1.27 -6.33
CA GLY A 141 11.24 -1.86 -7.40
C GLY A 141 12.74 -1.86 -7.11
N GLN A 142 13.15 -1.39 -5.93
CA GLN A 142 14.54 -1.43 -5.47
C GLN A 142 14.82 -2.75 -4.74
N PRO A 143 16.10 -3.12 -4.60
CA PRO A 143 16.47 -4.25 -3.75
C PRO A 143 15.88 -4.09 -2.34
N PRO A 144 15.55 -5.19 -1.64
CA PRO A 144 15.08 -5.11 -0.27
C PRO A 144 16.14 -4.42 0.61
N THR A 145 15.74 -3.41 1.38
CA THR A 145 16.64 -2.65 2.25
C THR A 145 16.04 -2.50 3.64
N SER A 146 16.88 -2.35 4.66
CA SER A 146 16.45 -2.03 6.03
C SER A 146 16.03 -0.57 6.22
N VAL A 147 15.89 0.21 5.13
CA VAL A 147 15.48 1.60 5.17
C VAL A 147 13.96 1.67 5.16
N ALA A 148 13.40 2.45 6.11
CA ALA A 148 11.97 2.67 6.16
C ALA A 148 11.50 3.52 4.97
N VAL A 149 10.48 3.02 4.27
CA VAL A 149 9.78 3.71 3.18
C VAL A 149 8.34 4.01 3.58
N THR A 150 7.71 4.93 2.85
CA THR A 150 6.34 5.37 3.09
C THR A 150 5.40 4.82 2.03
N VAL A 151 4.10 4.73 2.33
CA VAL A 151 3.11 4.09 1.44
C VAL A 151 2.98 4.81 0.09
N ASP A 152 3.22 6.11 0.03
CA ASP A 152 3.24 6.91 -1.21
C ASP A 152 4.32 6.48 -2.21
N THR A 153 5.34 5.74 -1.76
CA THR A 153 6.37 5.18 -2.66
C THR A 153 5.93 3.89 -3.35
N VAL A 154 4.80 3.31 -2.95
CA VAL A 154 4.27 2.07 -3.53
C VAL A 154 3.56 2.38 -4.86
N PRO A 155 3.84 1.64 -5.95
CA PRO A 155 3.15 1.80 -7.22
C PRO A 155 1.63 1.77 -7.08
N GLY A 156 0.97 2.78 -7.64
CA GLY A 156 -0.49 2.89 -7.59
C GLY A 156 -1.05 3.35 -6.23
N ALA A 157 -0.20 3.88 -5.34
CA ALA A 157 -0.67 4.46 -4.08
C ALA A 157 -1.68 5.59 -4.33
N LEU A 158 -2.75 5.55 -3.54
CA LEU A 158 -3.76 6.59 -3.43
C LEU A 158 -3.44 7.46 -2.22
N SER A 159 -3.82 8.73 -2.30
CA SER A 159 -3.66 9.67 -1.20
C SER A 159 -4.86 10.59 -1.08
N CYS A 160 -5.12 11.02 0.15
CA CYS A 160 -6.00 12.14 0.44
C CYS A 160 -5.50 12.88 1.68
N SER A 161 -5.42 14.21 1.59
CA SER A 161 -5.26 15.11 2.72
C SER A 161 -6.37 16.15 2.71
N SER A 162 -7.04 16.31 3.85
CA SER A 162 -8.22 17.17 3.95
C SER A 162 -8.47 17.59 5.41
N SER A 163 -9.24 18.66 5.59
CA SER A 163 -9.93 18.91 6.86
C SER A 163 -11.08 17.91 7.05
N LEU A 164 -11.55 17.73 8.28
CA LEU A 164 -12.86 17.14 8.53
C LEU A 164 -13.92 18.25 8.71
N PRO A 165 -15.10 18.16 8.06
CA PRO A 165 -15.54 17.08 7.18
C PRO A 165 -14.77 17.03 5.85
N ILE A 166 -14.65 15.83 5.27
CA ILE A 166 -13.80 15.61 4.08
C ILE A 166 -14.26 16.49 2.92
N THR A 167 -13.38 17.41 2.53
CA THR A 167 -13.54 18.31 1.40
C THR A 167 -12.71 17.83 0.22
N GLU A 168 -13.33 17.77 -0.96
CA GLU A 168 -12.69 17.36 -2.21
C GLU A 168 -11.75 18.47 -2.71
N SER A 169 -10.54 18.08 -3.08
CA SER A 169 -9.47 19.00 -3.49
C SER A 169 -8.46 18.28 -4.37
N ALA A 170 -7.45 19.00 -4.86
CA ALA A 170 -6.32 18.37 -5.55
C ALA A 170 -5.55 17.40 -4.63
N GLN A 171 -5.52 17.69 -3.33
CA GLN A 171 -4.89 16.88 -2.30
C GLN A 171 -5.80 15.75 -1.80
N CYS A 172 -7.09 15.79 -2.11
CA CYS A 172 -8.06 14.73 -1.80
C CYS A 172 -9.05 14.56 -2.97
N PRO A 173 -8.68 13.80 -4.01
CA PRO A 173 -9.54 13.61 -5.18
C PRO A 173 -10.88 12.97 -4.83
N PRO A 174 -11.96 13.17 -5.63
CA PRO A 174 -13.29 12.65 -5.31
C PRO A 174 -13.35 11.16 -5.00
N ALA A 175 -12.65 10.32 -5.76
CA ALA A 175 -12.61 8.87 -5.53
C ALA A 175 -11.95 8.49 -4.19
N ALA A 176 -10.92 9.24 -3.79
CA ALA A 176 -10.22 9.05 -2.52
C ALA A 176 -11.09 9.52 -1.34
N ALA A 177 -11.76 10.67 -1.51
CA ALA A 177 -12.70 11.21 -0.53
C ALA A 177 -13.87 10.25 -0.27
N VAL A 178 -14.44 9.64 -1.32
CA VAL A 178 -15.53 8.66 -1.18
C VAL A 178 -15.10 7.43 -0.38
N GLN A 179 -13.91 6.87 -0.64
CA GLN A 179 -13.40 5.71 0.11
C GLN A 179 -13.17 6.03 1.59
N LEU A 180 -12.66 7.22 1.90
CA LEU A 180 -12.47 7.63 3.29
C LEU A 180 -13.81 7.84 4.01
N ARG A 181 -14.81 8.39 3.32
CA ARG A 181 -16.18 8.51 3.87
C ARG A 181 -16.81 7.14 4.13
N SER A 182 -16.65 6.17 3.23
CA SER A 182 -17.15 4.80 3.45
C SER A 182 -16.39 4.05 4.55
N ALA A 183 -15.11 4.37 4.73
CA ALA A 183 -14.31 3.87 5.85
C ALA A 183 -14.72 4.46 7.21
N GLY A 184 -15.52 5.55 7.22
CA GLY A 184 -16.14 6.10 8.42
C GLY A 184 -15.73 7.53 8.79
N LEU A 185 -14.90 8.20 7.99
CA LEU A 185 -14.55 9.60 8.21
C LEU A 185 -15.68 10.52 7.74
N ARG A 186 -16.12 11.41 8.60
CA ARG A 186 -17.23 12.33 8.31
C ARG A 186 -16.74 13.76 8.23
#